data_AF-A0A379FQ36-F1
#
_entry.id   AF-A0A379FQ36-F1
#
_cell.length_a   1.000
_cell.length_b   1.000
_cell.length_c   1.000
_cell.angle_alpha   90.00
_cell.angle_beta   90.00
_cell.angle_gamma   90.00
#
_symmetry.space_group_name_H-M   'P 1'
#
loop_
_entity.id
_entity.type
_entity.pdbx_description
1 polymer ?
#
loop_
_entity_poly.entity_id
_entity_poly.type
_entity_poly.pdbx_seq_one_letter_code
_entity_poly.pdbx_strand_id
1 'polypeptide(L)'
;MASIVVFTVSRWIGKHAYSGTKEKTNNIIKNHNDTENVLLLEIQNTLKSQYGTFWHSKVSIQLLLGSHSAVEKLAPSLTQEIWQECDGTLLIYGGDIGGTIDSERLNTLKHLRRRRPLDGVIWVTENSISSQLLDNSVTFTNLNTATAHNAGRAIQNLFQALGWRAPVWVWSVSDQQSLSAVETPSILCMTEQNMPAEALSPSLLSLIPTLVINGTQALLHEQKHTYLLALAQFLQNGGSQQLATALAPLNTQLRTLPFSGIAFSPSINSLNQQRLPNSWHPDTRWTSWLNVQSELASVYSLPL
;
A
#
# COMPACT_ATOMS: atom_id res chain seq x y z
N MET A 1 8.15 -7.65 50.07
CA MET A 1 7.92 -6.53 51.02
C MET A 1 9.13 -6.40 51.92
N ALA A 2 10.04 -5.46 51.60
CA ALA A 2 10.91 -4.74 52.54
C ALA A 2 11.99 -4.01 51.73
N SER A 3 11.75 -2.73 51.48
CA SER A 3 12.73 -1.75 51.01
C SER A 3 13.80 -1.53 52.08
N ILE A 4 15.06 -1.32 51.68
CA ILE A 4 16.06 -0.68 52.53
C ILE A 4 16.60 0.55 51.80
N VAL A 5 16.24 1.69 52.39
CA VAL A 5 16.69 3.04 52.10
C VAL A 5 18.03 3.25 52.82
N VAL A 6 19.02 3.82 52.14
CA VAL A 6 20.22 4.36 52.78
C VAL A 6 20.33 5.84 52.44
N PHE A 7 20.19 6.68 53.46
CA PHE A 7 20.53 8.09 53.47
C PHE A 7 21.96 8.26 54.00
N THR A 8 22.78 9.11 53.36
CA THR A 8 23.75 9.96 54.07
C THR A 8 23.95 11.29 53.33
N VAL A 9 24.34 12.30 54.11
CA VAL A 9 24.04 13.73 53.97
C VAL A 9 25.33 14.55 53.69
N SER A 10 25.24 15.43 52.68
CA SER A 10 25.71 16.84 52.53
C SER A 10 27.05 17.36 53.11
N ARG A 11 27.79 18.14 52.30
CA ARG A 11 28.15 19.60 52.47
C ARG A 11 29.02 20.11 51.31
N TRP A 12 28.61 21.17 50.58
CA TRP A 12 28.93 22.63 50.75
C TRP A 12 30.29 23.01 50.12
N ILE A 13 30.52 24.04 49.30
CA ILE A 13 29.80 25.29 48.98
C ILE A 13 30.28 25.86 47.62
N GLY A 14 29.46 26.70 47.01
CA GLY A 14 29.89 27.67 45.99
C GLY A 14 28.74 28.62 45.66
N LYS A 15 28.72 29.81 46.25
CA LYS A 15 27.73 30.88 46.03
C LYS A 15 28.14 31.78 44.85
N HIS A 16 27.13 32.55 44.40
CA HIS A 16 27.11 33.70 43.46
C HIS A 16 26.61 33.30 42.06
N ALA A 17 25.56 33.89 41.48
CA ALA A 17 24.68 35.00 41.88
C ALA A 17 23.33 34.85 41.14
N TYR A 18 22.24 35.27 41.79
CA TYR A 18 20.93 35.40 41.16
C TYR A 18 20.89 36.64 40.26
N SER A 19 20.47 36.48 39.02
CA SER A 19 20.00 37.57 38.16
C SER A 19 18.87 37.04 37.29
N GLY A 20 17.67 37.61 37.51
CA GLY A 20 16.73 37.97 36.44
C GLY A 20 16.20 36.88 35.53
N THR A 21 15.00 36.41 35.86
CA THR A 21 13.98 35.88 34.96
C THR A 21 14.02 36.44 33.53
N LYS A 22 14.24 35.55 32.55
CA LYS A 22 13.44 35.50 31.32
C LYS A 22 13.12 34.03 31.07
N GLU A 23 11.85 33.68 31.23
CA GLU A 23 11.25 32.45 30.73
C GLU A 23 11.68 32.27 29.26
N LYS A 24 12.60 31.36 29.00
CA LYS A 24 12.76 30.79 27.68
C LYS A 24 11.73 29.70 27.58
N THR A 25 10.68 30.01 26.83
CA THR A 25 9.74 29.10 26.20
C THR A 25 10.49 27.95 25.53
N ASN A 26 10.82 26.92 26.31
CA ASN A 26 11.09 25.60 25.80
C ASN A 26 9.76 25.06 25.35
N ASN A 27 9.47 25.08 24.03
CA ASN A 27 8.64 24.08 23.37
C ASN A 27 8.55 24.30 21.86
N ILE A 28 8.70 23.18 21.14
CA ILE A 28 8.32 22.91 19.74
C ILE A 28 9.33 23.36 18.67
N ILE A 29 10.55 22.84 18.76
CA ILE A 29 11.27 22.34 17.57
C ILE A 29 11.78 20.95 17.95
N LYS A 30 10.90 19.94 17.99
CA LYS A 30 11.35 18.56 17.80
C LYS A 30 11.72 18.49 16.32
N ASN A 31 13.01 18.35 16.02
CA ASN A 31 13.52 18.47 14.67
C ASN A 31 12.89 17.42 13.75
N HIS A 32 12.36 17.87 12.62
CA HIS A 32 11.86 17.02 11.53
C HIS A 32 12.93 16.04 11.02
N ASN A 33 14.21 16.44 11.09
CA ASN A 33 15.34 15.58 10.73
C ASN A 33 15.57 14.43 11.72
N ASP A 34 15.11 14.53 12.97
CA ASP A 34 15.32 13.48 13.96
C ASP A 34 14.35 12.30 13.73
N THR A 35 13.14 12.55 13.24
CA THR A 35 12.16 11.49 12.90
C THR A 35 12.55 10.73 11.64
N GLU A 36 13.04 11.44 10.61
CA GLU A 36 13.53 10.86 9.36
C GLU A 36 14.63 9.83 9.62
N ASN A 37 15.62 10.24 10.41
CA ASN A 37 16.75 9.41 10.75
C ASN A 37 16.31 8.21 11.60
N VAL A 38 15.35 8.38 12.51
CA VAL A 38 14.85 7.28 13.34
C VAL A 38 14.14 6.22 12.51
N LEU A 39 13.19 6.61 11.65
CA LEU A 39 12.45 5.66 10.80
C LEU A 39 13.38 4.90 9.85
N LEU A 40 14.29 5.62 9.18
CA LEU A 40 15.27 5.01 8.29
C LEU A 40 16.17 4.01 9.04
N LEU A 41 16.70 4.41 10.20
CA LEU A 41 17.56 3.55 11.01
C LEU A 41 16.80 2.34 11.53
N GLU A 42 15.54 2.50 11.94
CA GLU A 42 14.69 1.41 12.42
C GLU A 42 14.47 0.34 11.35
N ILE A 43 14.06 0.77 10.14
CA ILE A 43 13.88 -0.14 9.00
C ILE A 43 15.21 -0.82 8.67
N GLN A 44 16.31 -0.06 8.53
CA GLN A 44 17.61 -0.64 8.20
C GLN A 44 18.12 -1.63 9.24
N ASN A 45 17.94 -1.34 10.53
CA ASN A 45 18.35 -2.23 11.62
C ASN A 45 17.53 -3.51 11.62
N THR A 46 16.21 -3.41 11.42
CA THR A 46 15.32 -4.56 11.33
C THR A 46 15.72 -5.46 10.16
N LEU A 47 15.88 -4.89 8.96
CA LEU A 47 16.27 -5.65 7.77
C LEU A 47 17.67 -6.25 7.88
N LYS A 48 18.64 -5.53 8.45
CA LYS A 48 19.99 -6.06 8.70
C LYS A 48 19.97 -7.21 9.71
N SER A 49 19.14 -7.09 10.76
CA SER A 49 19.03 -8.12 11.79
C SER A 49 18.41 -9.41 11.24
N GLN A 50 17.40 -9.31 10.37
CA GLN A 50 16.71 -10.47 9.82
C GLN A 50 17.43 -11.09 8.61
N TYR A 51 17.90 -10.27 7.67
CA TYR A 51 18.40 -10.74 6.37
C TYR A 51 19.93 -10.61 6.19
N GLY A 52 20.61 -9.98 7.15
CA GLY A 52 22.04 -9.70 7.12
C GLY A 52 22.40 -8.40 6.39
N THR A 53 23.70 -8.10 6.29
CA THR A 53 24.21 -6.87 5.67
C THR A 53 23.89 -6.73 4.18
N PHE A 54 23.62 -7.84 3.49
CA PHE A 54 23.24 -7.88 2.07
C PHE A 54 21.73 -7.97 1.85
N TRP A 55 20.92 -7.46 2.78
CA TRP A 55 19.45 -7.49 2.69
C TRP A 55 18.89 -6.81 1.43
N HIS A 56 19.59 -5.81 0.88
CA HIS A 56 19.12 -5.01 -0.26
C HIS A 56 18.71 -5.84 -1.50
N SER A 57 19.32 -7.02 -1.70
CA SER A 57 18.99 -7.93 -2.81
C SER A 57 17.93 -8.97 -2.45
N LYS A 58 17.60 -9.13 -1.17
CA LYS A 58 16.63 -10.09 -0.65
C LYS A 58 15.27 -9.45 -0.40
N VAL A 59 15.23 -8.14 -0.21
CA VAL A 59 14.03 -7.39 0.16
C VAL A 59 13.43 -6.67 -1.05
N SER A 60 12.12 -6.83 -1.20
CA SER A 60 11.26 -6.18 -2.18
C SER A 60 10.41 -5.11 -1.47
N ILE A 61 10.62 -3.85 -1.82
CA ILE A 61 9.98 -2.66 -1.28
C ILE A 61 8.77 -2.28 -2.14
N GLN A 62 7.59 -2.33 -1.55
CA GLN A 62 6.31 -1.97 -2.18
C GLN A 62 5.74 -0.71 -1.53
N LEU A 63 5.45 0.30 -2.36
CA LEU A 63 4.84 1.54 -1.88
C LEU A 63 3.33 1.52 -2.07
N LEU A 64 2.57 1.71 -1.00
CA LEU A 64 1.11 1.81 -1.04
C LEU A 64 0.67 3.27 -0.97
N LEU A 65 -0.10 3.71 -1.96
CA LEU A 65 -0.69 5.05 -2.06
C LEU A 65 -2.21 4.94 -2.00
N GLY A 66 -2.88 5.74 -1.18
CA GLY A 66 -4.33 5.73 -1.07
C GLY A 66 -4.85 6.30 0.24
N SER A 67 -6.17 6.36 0.35
CA SER A 67 -6.83 6.82 1.57
C SER A 67 -6.45 5.91 2.75
N HIS A 68 -6.46 6.48 3.96
CA HIS A 68 -6.19 5.72 5.18
C HIS A 68 -7.10 4.49 5.28
N SER A 69 -8.39 4.64 4.98
CA SER A 69 -9.35 3.54 5.04
C SER A 69 -9.08 2.45 3.99
N ALA A 70 -8.73 2.83 2.75
CA ALA A 70 -8.47 1.88 1.68
C ALA A 70 -7.22 1.04 1.97
N VAL A 71 -6.15 1.69 2.42
CA VAL A 71 -4.89 1.01 2.74
C VAL A 71 -5.06 0.10 3.94
N GLU A 72 -5.76 0.51 4.99
CA GLU A 72 -6.02 -0.33 6.18
C GLU A 72 -6.84 -1.59 5.85
N LYS A 73 -7.76 -1.52 4.87
CA LYS A 73 -8.49 -2.70 4.39
C LYS A 73 -7.60 -3.70 3.63
N LEU A 74 -6.50 -3.21 3.04
CA LEU A 74 -5.55 -4.03 2.29
C LEU A 74 -4.43 -4.58 3.18
N ALA A 75 -3.79 -3.70 3.95
CA ALA A 75 -2.67 -3.94 4.85
C ALA A 75 -2.97 -3.29 6.22
N PRO A 76 -3.55 -4.04 7.15
CA PRO A 76 -3.97 -3.50 8.44
C PRO A 76 -2.80 -2.99 9.28
N SER A 77 -3.03 -1.88 9.99
CA SER A 77 -2.07 -1.12 10.80
C SER A 77 -0.93 -0.46 10.02
N LEU A 78 -0.83 -0.66 8.71
CA LEU A 78 0.26 -0.10 7.91
C LEU A 78 0.26 1.43 7.95
N THR A 79 -0.92 2.05 8.02
CA THR A 79 -1.02 3.52 8.05
C THR A 79 -0.59 4.12 9.38
N GLN A 80 -0.66 3.34 10.47
CA GLN A 80 -0.20 3.73 11.80
C GLN A 80 1.30 3.48 11.98
N GLU A 81 1.76 2.33 11.49
CA GLU A 81 3.15 1.87 11.60
C GLU A 81 4.07 2.48 10.52
N ILE A 82 3.49 3.01 9.43
CA ILE A 82 4.15 3.56 8.23
C ILE A 82 4.88 2.51 7.40
N TRP A 83 5.41 1.46 8.01
CA TRP A 83 6.08 0.36 7.32
C TRP A 83 5.77 -0.98 8.00
N GLN A 84 5.74 -2.04 7.19
CA GLN A 84 5.58 -3.41 7.67
C GLN A 84 6.44 -4.35 6.84
N GLU A 85 6.99 -5.37 7.48
CA GLU A 85 7.88 -6.32 6.83
C GLU A 85 7.42 -7.77 7.07
N CYS A 86 7.54 -8.60 6.03
CA CYS A 86 7.34 -10.04 6.10
C CYS A 86 8.01 -10.74 4.92
N ASP A 87 8.80 -11.79 5.19
CA ASP A 87 9.41 -12.69 4.21
C ASP A 87 10.04 -11.97 2.99
N GLY A 88 10.87 -10.96 3.27
CA GLY A 88 11.56 -10.19 2.26
C GLY A 88 10.65 -9.23 1.50
N THR A 89 9.44 -8.96 1.98
CA THR A 89 8.55 -7.93 1.41
C THR A 89 8.31 -6.83 2.42
N LEU A 90 8.82 -5.63 2.10
CA LEU A 90 8.66 -4.42 2.88
C LEU A 90 7.54 -3.57 2.26
N LEU A 91 6.43 -3.40 2.97
CA LEU A 91 5.37 -2.47 2.64
C LEU A 91 5.67 -1.11 3.27
N ILE A 92 5.46 -0.03 2.53
CA ILE A 92 5.59 1.35 3.02
C ILE A 92 4.33 2.11 2.65
N TYR A 93 3.72 2.81 3.62
CA TYR A 93 2.62 3.72 3.38
C TYR A 93 3.13 5.07 2.86
N GLY A 94 2.79 5.40 1.62
CA GLY A 94 3.17 6.64 0.96
C GLY A 94 2.21 7.81 1.13
N GLY A 95 1.06 7.60 1.78
CA GLY A 95 0.01 8.62 1.95
C GLY A 95 -1.08 8.55 0.88
N ASP A 96 -1.99 9.52 0.91
CA ASP A 96 -3.05 9.64 -0.08
C ASP A 96 -2.53 10.22 -1.40
N ILE A 97 -3.13 9.79 -2.52
CA ILE A 97 -2.71 10.13 -3.88
C ILE A 97 -2.92 11.62 -4.22
N GLY A 98 -3.87 12.27 -3.55
CA GLY A 98 -4.11 13.71 -3.65
C GLY A 98 -3.21 14.55 -2.74
N GLY A 99 -2.49 13.90 -1.82
CA GLY A 99 -1.53 14.54 -0.93
C GLY A 99 -0.16 14.69 -1.58
N THR A 100 0.61 15.68 -1.14
CA THR A 100 2.05 15.69 -1.40
C THR A 100 2.66 14.54 -0.62
N ILE A 101 3.30 13.59 -1.32
CA ILE A 101 4.17 12.62 -0.65
C ILE A 101 5.21 13.42 0.12
N ASP A 102 5.24 13.19 1.42
CA ASP A 102 6.12 13.88 2.34
C ASP A 102 7.58 13.75 1.90
N SER A 103 8.30 14.87 1.86
CA SER A 103 9.72 14.89 1.51
C SER A 103 10.54 13.98 2.43
N GLU A 104 10.11 13.83 3.68
CA GLU A 104 10.71 12.93 4.68
C GLU A 104 10.62 11.46 4.24
N ARG A 105 9.44 11.02 3.80
CA ARG A 105 9.24 9.66 3.28
C ARG A 105 10.02 9.44 1.99
N LEU A 106 10.02 10.42 1.09
CA LEU A 106 10.73 10.31 -0.17
C LEU A 106 12.26 10.24 0.02
N ASN A 107 12.81 11.00 0.97
CA ASN A 107 14.20 10.90 1.37
C ASN A 107 14.52 9.55 2.01
N THR A 108 13.63 9.05 2.88
CA THR A 108 13.76 7.72 3.49
C THR A 108 13.87 6.64 2.39
N LEU A 109 12.98 6.65 1.40
CA LEU A 109 13.01 5.70 0.27
C LEU A 109 14.32 5.77 -0.53
N LYS A 110 14.83 6.98 -0.82
CA LYS A 110 16.11 7.17 -1.52
C LYS A 110 17.30 6.59 -0.75
N HIS A 111 17.30 6.75 0.56
CA HIS A 111 18.42 6.33 1.41
C HIS A 111 18.31 4.86 1.86
N LEU A 112 17.11 4.27 1.82
CA LEU A 112 16.91 2.84 2.09
C LEU A 112 17.63 1.96 1.06
N ARG A 113 17.53 2.27 -0.24
CA ARG A 113 18.23 1.51 -1.28
C ARG A 113 18.67 2.38 -2.46
N ARG A 114 19.99 2.52 -2.62
CA ARG A 114 20.63 3.45 -3.56
C ARG A 114 20.34 3.19 -5.05
N ARG A 115 20.17 1.93 -5.48
CA ARG A 115 20.03 1.56 -6.91
C ARG A 115 18.60 1.33 -7.38
N ARG A 116 17.72 0.86 -6.50
CA ARG A 116 16.33 0.49 -6.81
C ARG A 116 15.47 0.91 -5.62
N PRO A 117 15.13 2.19 -5.42
CA PRO A 117 14.42 2.60 -4.20
C PRO A 117 13.06 1.90 -4.03
N LEU A 118 12.43 1.46 -5.12
CA LEU A 118 11.14 0.77 -5.11
C LEU A 118 11.12 -0.41 -6.08
N ASP A 119 10.40 -1.47 -5.70
CA ASP A 119 10.14 -2.64 -6.54
C ASP A 119 8.73 -2.61 -7.15
N GLY A 120 7.80 -1.85 -6.56
CA GLY A 120 6.45 -1.61 -7.08
C GLY A 120 5.72 -0.48 -6.36
N VAL A 121 4.70 0.06 -7.02
CA VAL A 121 3.78 1.06 -6.48
C VAL A 121 2.36 0.55 -6.65
N ILE A 122 1.58 0.58 -5.57
CA ILE A 122 0.19 0.15 -5.54
C ILE A 122 -0.67 1.36 -5.18
N TRP A 123 -1.49 1.81 -6.12
CA TRP A 123 -2.55 2.76 -5.83
C TRP A 123 -3.79 2.00 -5.35
N VAL A 124 -4.08 2.09 -4.06
CA VAL A 124 -5.19 1.42 -3.40
C VAL A 124 -6.45 2.26 -3.51
N THR A 125 -7.51 1.67 -4.04
CA THR A 125 -8.86 2.25 -4.13
C THR A 125 -9.86 1.33 -3.46
N GLU A 126 -11.09 1.79 -3.25
CA GLU A 126 -12.13 0.95 -2.66
C GLU A 126 -13.22 0.67 -3.69
N ASN A 127 -13.85 -0.50 -3.55
CA ASN A 127 -15.11 -0.81 -4.18
C ASN A 127 -16.12 -1.24 -3.12
N SER A 128 -17.39 -1.13 -3.45
CA SER A 128 -18.49 -1.60 -2.62
C SER A 128 -19.53 -2.26 -3.48
N ILE A 129 -20.19 -3.28 -2.92
CA ILE A 129 -21.31 -3.97 -3.57
C ILE A 129 -22.60 -3.47 -2.91
N SER A 130 -23.59 -3.12 -3.71
CA SER A 130 -24.91 -2.84 -3.16
C SER A 130 -25.47 -4.12 -2.51
N SER A 131 -25.86 -4.03 -1.24
CA SER A 131 -26.36 -5.15 -0.45
C SER A 131 -27.79 -5.58 -0.82
N GLN A 132 -28.37 -5.00 -1.88
CA GLN A 132 -29.71 -5.30 -2.33
C GLN A 132 -29.67 -6.54 -3.24
N LEU A 133 -30.40 -7.59 -2.86
CA LEU A 133 -30.43 -8.90 -3.55
C LEU A 133 -30.79 -8.84 -5.06
N LEU A 134 -31.31 -7.71 -5.55
CA LEU A 134 -31.73 -7.48 -6.93
C LEU A 134 -30.86 -6.45 -7.67
N ASP A 135 -29.96 -5.76 -6.97
CA ASP A 135 -29.06 -4.75 -7.51
C ASP A 135 -27.64 -5.03 -7.01
N ASN A 136 -27.00 -6.05 -7.60
CA ASN A 136 -25.58 -6.35 -7.38
C ASN A 136 -24.69 -5.37 -8.17
N SER A 137 -24.92 -4.07 -8.01
CA SER A 137 -24.05 -3.04 -8.58
C SER A 137 -22.77 -2.92 -7.75
N VAL A 138 -21.62 -2.98 -8.45
CA VAL A 138 -20.32 -2.65 -7.86
C VAL A 138 -20.07 -1.17 -8.12
N THR A 139 -19.83 -0.40 -7.05
CA THR A 139 -19.43 1.00 -7.14
C THR A 139 -18.00 1.17 -6.69
N PHE A 140 -17.28 2.11 -7.29
CA PHE A 140 -15.89 2.39 -6.95
C PHE A 140 -15.79 3.75 -6.29
N THR A 141 -15.11 3.82 -5.16
CA THR A 141 -14.77 5.10 -4.53
C THR A 141 -13.39 5.55 -5.03
N ASN A 142 -13.29 6.82 -5.39
CA ASN A 142 -12.06 7.45 -5.86
C ASN A 142 -11.41 6.82 -7.11
N LEU A 143 -12.15 6.04 -7.91
CA LEU A 143 -11.68 5.51 -9.19
C LEU A 143 -12.52 6.04 -10.36
N ASN A 144 -12.10 7.16 -10.93
CA ASN A 144 -12.64 7.75 -12.15
C ASN A 144 -11.52 8.38 -12.98
N THR A 145 -11.85 8.92 -14.15
CA THR A 145 -10.86 9.51 -15.07
C THR A 145 -10.07 10.67 -14.44
N ALA A 146 -10.72 11.53 -13.65
CA ALA A 146 -10.06 12.66 -13.01
C ALA A 146 -9.11 12.20 -11.90
N THR A 147 -9.54 11.27 -11.04
CA THR A 147 -8.68 10.73 -9.97
C THR A 147 -7.53 9.92 -10.53
N ALA A 148 -7.74 9.12 -11.57
CA ALA A 148 -6.69 8.39 -12.26
C ALA A 148 -5.67 9.32 -12.94
N HIS A 149 -6.12 10.43 -13.52
CA HIS A 149 -5.22 11.43 -14.09
C HIS A 149 -4.33 12.07 -13.02
N ASN A 150 -4.92 12.44 -11.88
CA ASN A 150 -4.21 12.99 -10.73
C ASN A 150 -3.24 11.95 -10.14
N ALA A 151 -3.69 10.70 -10.00
CA ALA A 151 -2.87 9.60 -9.53
C ALA A 151 -1.65 9.37 -10.41
N GLY A 152 -1.85 9.31 -11.73
CA GLY A 152 -0.73 9.23 -12.66
C GLY A 152 0.24 10.39 -12.52
N ARG A 153 -0.23 11.59 -12.17
CA ARG A 153 0.64 12.78 -12.04
C ARG A 153 1.45 12.72 -10.76
N ALA A 154 0.80 12.37 -9.66
CA ALA A 154 1.45 12.15 -8.37
C ALA A 154 2.53 11.08 -8.48
N ILE A 155 2.24 9.94 -9.11
CA ILE A 155 3.19 8.84 -9.29
C ILE A 155 4.33 9.25 -10.23
N GLN A 156 4.05 9.98 -11.32
CA GLN A 156 5.11 10.52 -12.20
C GLN A 156 6.07 11.42 -11.43
N ASN A 157 5.54 12.33 -10.62
CA ASN A 157 6.34 13.25 -9.81
C ASN A 157 7.17 12.47 -8.77
N LEU A 158 6.59 11.44 -8.16
CA LEU A 158 7.30 10.54 -7.26
C LEU A 158 8.47 9.86 -7.97
N PHE A 159 8.26 9.30 -9.18
CA PHE A 159 9.34 8.68 -9.94
C PHE A 159 10.43 9.67 -10.33
N GLN A 160 10.07 10.87 -10.80
CA GLN A 160 11.03 11.93 -11.10
C GLN A 160 11.84 12.33 -9.87
N ALA A 161 11.18 12.49 -8.73
CA ALA A 161 11.84 12.84 -7.49
C ALA A 161 12.77 11.71 -7.02
N LEU A 162 12.40 10.44 -7.19
CA LEU A 162 13.22 9.27 -6.85
C LEU A 162 14.34 8.97 -7.86
N GLY A 163 14.23 9.46 -9.11
CA GLY A 163 15.12 9.07 -10.20
C GLY A 163 14.96 7.59 -10.62
N TRP A 164 13.80 6.99 -10.35
CA TRP A 164 13.55 5.57 -10.55
C TRP A 164 12.10 5.29 -10.92
N ARG A 165 11.87 4.26 -11.74
CA ARG A 165 10.52 3.76 -12.10
C ARG A 165 10.32 2.34 -11.61
N ALA A 166 9.11 2.06 -11.14
CA ALA A 166 8.69 0.73 -10.73
C ALA A 166 7.28 0.41 -11.28
N PRO A 167 6.93 -0.87 -11.49
CA PRO A 167 5.58 -1.30 -11.86
C PRO A 167 4.49 -0.59 -11.05
N VAL A 168 3.46 -0.07 -11.73
CA VAL A 168 2.32 0.61 -11.09
C VAL A 168 1.09 -0.27 -11.20
N TRP A 169 0.48 -0.58 -10.06
CA TRP A 169 -0.77 -1.31 -9.96
C TRP A 169 -1.88 -0.43 -9.39
N VAL A 170 -3.10 -0.65 -9.85
CA VAL A 170 -4.31 -0.24 -9.10
C VAL A 170 -4.82 -1.44 -8.33
N TRP A 171 -5.10 -1.29 -7.05
CA TRP A 171 -5.69 -2.36 -6.25
C TRP A 171 -7.00 -1.89 -5.63
N SER A 172 -8.10 -2.41 -6.13
CA SER A 172 -9.44 -2.07 -5.66
C SER A 172 -9.93 -3.07 -4.61
N VAL A 173 -10.09 -2.61 -3.38
CA VAL A 173 -10.45 -3.43 -2.22
C VAL A 173 -11.92 -3.25 -1.85
N SER A 174 -12.65 -4.36 -1.69
CA SER A 174 -14.04 -4.32 -1.26
C SER A 174 -14.18 -3.88 0.19
N ASP A 175 -15.14 -3.03 0.49
CA ASP A 175 -15.53 -2.67 1.85
C ASP A 175 -16.39 -3.74 2.55
N GLN A 176 -16.98 -4.65 1.78
CA GLN A 176 -17.92 -5.66 2.28
C GLN A 176 -17.25 -7.01 2.49
N GLN A 177 -16.72 -7.16 3.69
CA GLN A 177 -16.07 -8.39 4.11
C GLN A 177 -17.02 -9.61 4.14
N SER A 178 -18.26 -9.42 4.57
CA SER A 178 -19.22 -10.52 4.76
C SER A 178 -19.56 -11.26 3.46
N LEU A 179 -19.29 -10.64 2.31
CA LEU A 179 -19.62 -11.17 0.99
C LEU A 179 -18.51 -12.00 0.36
N SER A 180 -17.42 -12.27 1.08
CA SER A 180 -16.24 -12.94 0.53
C SER A 180 -15.72 -14.02 1.44
N ALA A 181 -15.24 -15.11 0.83
CA ALA A 181 -14.57 -16.17 1.56
C ALA A 181 -13.23 -15.65 2.13
N VAL A 182 -12.84 -16.17 3.30
CA VAL A 182 -11.63 -15.75 4.02
C VAL A 182 -10.36 -15.91 3.17
N GLU A 183 -10.31 -16.93 2.31
CA GLU A 183 -9.13 -17.27 1.50
C GLU A 183 -9.24 -16.82 0.03
N THR A 184 -10.14 -15.87 -0.29
CA THR A 184 -10.33 -15.42 -1.68
C THR A 184 -9.04 -14.79 -2.24
N PRO A 185 -8.42 -15.35 -3.30
CA PRO A 185 -7.23 -14.76 -3.91
C PRO A 185 -7.56 -13.42 -4.58
N SER A 186 -6.53 -12.61 -4.83
CA SER A 186 -6.70 -11.39 -5.63
C SER A 186 -6.90 -11.76 -7.10
N ILE A 187 -7.85 -11.09 -7.75
CA ILE A 187 -8.11 -11.25 -9.18
C ILE A 187 -7.33 -10.18 -9.91
N LEU A 188 -6.41 -10.60 -10.78
CA LEU A 188 -5.46 -9.72 -11.44
C LEU A 188 -5.80 -9.61 -12.93
N CYS A 189 -5.92 -8.37 -13.42
CA CYS A 189 -5.94 -8.06 -14.84
C CYS A 189 -4.66 -7.33 -15.20
N MET A 190 -3.76 -7.99 -15.92
CA MET A 190 -2.51 -7.40 -16.35
C MET A 190 -2.70 -6.53 -17.60
N THR A 191 -1.90 -5.48 -17.71
CA THR A 191 -1.76 -4.69 -18.93
C THR A 191 -0.41 -4.94 -19.56
N GLU A 192 -0.40 -5.14 -20.88
CA GLU A 192 0.83 -5.23 -21.64
C GLU A 192 1.43 -3.84 -21.89
N GLN A 193 2.73 -3.79 -22.09
CA GLN A 193 3.43 -2.55 -22.40
C GLN A 193 2.93 -2.00 -23.74
N ASN A 194 2.51 -0.72 -23.76
CA ASN A 194 1.93 -0.04 -24.93
C ASN A 194 0.55 -0.57 -25.37
N MET A 195 -0.13 -1.36 -24.54
CA MET A 195 -1.50 -1.76 -24.80
C MET A 195 -2.40 -0.52 -24.86
N PRO A 196 -3.25 -0.34 -25.90
CA PRO A 196 -4.14 0.81 -25.97
C PRO A 196 -5.20 0.73 -24.86
N ALA A 197 -5.63 1.87 -24.30
CA ALA A 197 -6.56 1.89 -23.16
C ALA A 197 -7.86 1.09 -23.42
N GLU A 198 -8.31 1.05 -24.67
CA GLU A 198 -9.50 0.30 -25.11
C GLU A 198 -9.33 -1.21 -24.98
N ALA A 199 -8.10 -1.74 -25.09
CA ALA A 199 -7.83 -3.17 -24.97
C ALA A 199 -7.87 -3.68 -23.52
N LEU A 200 -7.99 -2.79 -22.52
CA LEU A 200 -8.21 -3.19 -21.13
C LEU A 200 -9.58 -3.83 -20.92
N SER A 201 -10.62 -3.34 -21.61
CA SER A 201 -11.97 -3.88 -21.50
C SER A 201 -12.06 -5.38 -21.89
N PRO A 202 -11.57 -5.84 -23.05
CA PRO A 202 -11.58 -7.26 -23.39
C PRO A 202 -10.70 -8.10 -22.44
N SER A 203 -9.57 -7.57 -21.95
CA SER A 203 -8.76 -8.26 -20.93
C SER A 203 -9.54 -8.47 -19.63
N LEU A 204 -10.30 -7.47 -19.15
CA LEU A 204 -11.17 -7.63 -17.98
C LEU A 204 -12.28 -8.66 -18.24
N LEU A 205 -12.90 -8.64 -19.41
CA LEU A 205 -13.94 -9.60 -19.78
C LEU A 205 -13.42 -11.05 -19.81
N SER A 206 -12.14 -11.25 -20.17
CA SER A 206 -11.51 -12.57 -20.16
C SER A 206 -11.41 -13.20 -18.75
N LEU A 207 -11.55 -12.41 -17.69
CA LEU A 207 -11.53 -12.89 -16.31
C LEU A 207 -12.88 -13.47 -15.85
N ILE A 208 -13.98 -13.19 -16.57
CA ILE A 208 -15.33 -13.60 -16.18
C ILE A 208 -15.44 -15.11 -15.93
N PRO A 209 -14.93 -16.02 -16.78
CA PRO A 209 -15.03 -17.46 -16.54
C PRO A 209 -14.40 -17.87 -15.20
N THR A 210 -13.22 -17.34 -14.89
CA THR A 210 -12.51 -17.61 -13.63
C THR A 210 -13.28 -17.06 -12.43
N LEU A 211 -13.83 -15.85 -12.55
CA LEU A 211 -14.66 -15.23 -11.51
C LEU A 211 -15.94 -16.05 -11.24
N VAL A 212 -16.59 -16.54 -12.29
CA VAL A 212 -17.81 -17.35 -12.18
C VAL A 212 -17.51 -18.70 -11.53
N ILE A 213 -16.46 -19.40 -11.95
CA ILE A 213 -16.07 -20.69 -11.38
C ILE A 213 -15.75 -20.54 -9.89
N ASN A 214 -14.83 -19.63 -9.55
CA ASN A 214 -14.39 -19.42 -8.17
C ASN A 214 -15.53 -18.86 -7.30
N GLY A 215 -16.34 -17.95 -7.84
CA GLY A 215 -17.51 -17.38 -7.17
C GLY A 215 -18.59 -18.42 -6.90
N THR A 216 -18.87 -19.32 -7.85
CA THR A 216 -19.82 -20.41 -7.65
C THR A 216 -19.33 -21.37 -6.58
N GLN A 217 -18.04 -21.72 -6.58
CA GLN A 217 -17.45 -22.55 -5.52
C GLN A 217 -17.57 -21.87 -4.15
N ALA A 218 -17.26 -20.58 -4.03
CA ALA A 218 -17.39 -19.85 -2.77
C ALA A 218 -18.85 -19.79 -2.26
N LEU A 219 -19.80 -19.57 -3.17
CA LEU A 219 -21.24 -19.53 -2.88
C LEU A 219 -21.78 -20.89 -2.41
N LEU A 220 -21.28 -21.99 -2.96
CA LEU A 220 -21.64 -23.35 -2.53
C LEU A 220 -21.15 -23.65 -1.11
N HIS A 221 -20.05 -23.04 -0.66
CA HIS A 221 -19.57 -23.17 0.72
C HIS A 221 -20.38 -22.31 1.68
N GLU A 222 -20.56 -21.03 1.37
CA GLU A 222 -21.49 -20.17 2.11
C GLU A 222 -22.24 -19.22 1.17
N GLN A 223 -23.56 -19.21 1.28
CA GLN A 223 -24.45 -18.46 0.38
C GLN A 223 -24.18 -16.94 0.34
N LYS A 224 -23.56 -16.41 1.39
CA LYS A 224 -23.19 -15.00 1.48
C LYS A 224 -22.00 -14.63 0.60
N HIS A 225 -21.19 -15.59 0.14
CA HIS A 225 -19.96 -15.33 -0.62
C HIS A 225 -20.24 -14.97 -2.10
N THR A 226 -20.83 -13.80 -2.34
CA THR A 226 -21.28 -13.36 -3.66
C THR A 226 -20.32 -12.40 -4.36
N TYR A 227 -19.24 -11.95 -3.71
CA TYR A 227 -18.35 -10.90 -4.23
C TYR A 227 -17.85 -11.15 -5.65
N LEU A 228 -17.29 -12.34 -5.92
CA LEU A 228 -16.72 -12.65 -7.24
C LEU A 228 -17.79 -12.71 -8.33
N LEU A 229 -19.01 -13.17 -8.00
CA LEU A 229 -20.13 -13.23 -8.92
C LEU A 229 -20.67 -11.82 -9.21
N ALA A 230 -20.78 -10.97 -8.20
CA ALA A 230 -21.14 -9.56 -8.37
C ALA A 230 -20.11 -8.82 -9.23
N LEU A 231 -18.81 -9.08 -9.02
CA LEU A 231 -17.75 -8.53 -9.85
C LEU A 231 -17.84 -9.02 -11.30
N ALA A 232 -18.09 -10.31 -11.53
CA ALA A 232 -18.30 -10.85 -12.87
C ALA A 232 -19.48 -10.19 -13.58
N GLN A 233 -20.62 -10.06 -12.87
CA GLN A 233 -21.82 -9.41 -13.38
C GLN A 233 -21.57 -7.94 -13.70
N PHE A 234 -20.87 -7.21 -12.84
CA PHE A 234 -20.47 -5.83 -13.11
C PHE A 234 -19.61 -5.71 -14.38
N LEU A 235 -18.58 -6.55 -14.52
CA LEU A 235 -17.71 -6.51 -15.70
C LEU A 235 -18.47 -6.81 -16.99
N GLN A 236 -19.41 -7.75 -16.94
CA GLN A 236 -20.28 -8.10 -18.07
C GLN A 236 -21.24 -6.97 -18.45
N ASN A 237 -21.77 -6.24 -17.47
CA ASN A 237 -22.78 -5.20 -17.64
C ASN A 237 -22.17 -3.80 -17.82
N GLY A 238 -21.15 -3.67 -18.67
CA GLY A 238 -20.54 -2.37 -18.98
C GLY A 238 -19.43 -1.91 -18.03
N GLY A 239 -19.23 -2.61 -16.92
CA GLY A 239 -18.20 -2.27 -15.93
C GLY A 239 -16.78 -2.40 -16.47
N SER A 240 -16.54 -3.32 -17.42
CA SER A 240 -15.24 -3.43 -18.09
C SER A 240 -14.88 -2.18 -18.90
N GLN A 241 -15.83 -1.60 -19.65
CA GLN A 241 -15.63 -0.34 -20.37
C GLN A 241 -15.49 0.85 -19.41
N GLN A 242 -16.27 0.85 -18.32
CA GLN A 242 -16.19 1.89 -17.28
C GLN A 242 -14.79 1.92 -16.65
N LEU A 243 -14.24 0.76 -16.29
CA LEU A 243 -12.89 0.66 -15.72
C LEU A 243 -11.80 1.01 -16.74
N ALA A 244 -11.92 0.52 -17.98
CA ALA A 244 -10.99 0.88 -19.06
C ALA A 244 -10.95 2.40 -19.28
N THR A 245 -12.12 3.04 -19.30
CA THR A 245 -12.23 4.50 -19.41
C THR A 245 -11.61 5.20 -18.20
N ALA A 246 -11.95 4.76 -16.98
CA ALA A 246 -11.44 5.35 -15.74
C ALA A 246 -9.90 5.27 -15.65
N LEU A 247 -9.30 4.14 -16.07
CA LEU A 247 -7.87 3.87 -15.98
C LEU A 247 -7.06 4.37 -17.18
N ALA A 248 -7.70 4.74 -18.30
CA ALA A 248 -7.03 5.26 -19.48
C ALA A 248 -5.95 6.33 -19.20
N PRO A 249 -6.14 7.29 -18.25
CA PRO A 249 -5.12 8.27 -17.90
C PRO A 249 -3.80 7.71 -17.35
N LEU A 250 -3.80 6.49 -16.78
CA LEU A 250 -2.58 5.83 -16.31
C LEU A 250 -1.78 5.20 -17.44
N ASN A 251 -2.43 4.90 -18.56
CA ASN A 251 -1.87 4.21 -19.71
C ASN A 251 -1.81 5.12 -20.95
N THR A 252 -1.53 6.41 -20.74
CA THR A 252 -1.45 7.39 -21.84
C THR A 252 -0.07 7.41 -22.47
N GLN A 253 0.02 7.56 -23.78
CA GLN A 253 1.29 7.74 -24.48
C GLN A 253 2.01 9.04 -24.07
N LEU A 254 1.24 10.05 -23.65
CA LEU A 254 1.75 11.34 -23.16
C LEU A 254 2.55 11.20 -21.87
N ARG A 255 2.27 10.16 -21.08
CA ARG A 255 2.91 9.90 -19.80
C ARG A 255 3.33 8.44 -19.77
N THR A 256 4.60 8.17 -20.03
CA THR A 256 5.17 6.83 -19.86
C THR A 256 5.12 6.49 -18.38
N LEU A 257 4.05 5.88 -17.90
CA LEU A 257 4.01 5.17 -16.61
C LEU A 257 4.10 3.68 -16.93
N PRO A 258 4.88 2.90 -16.16
CA PRO A 258 4.88 1.44 -16.28
C PRO A 258 3.62 0.87 -15.59
N PHE A 259 2.44 1.21 -16.12
CA PHE A 259 1.18 0.67 -15.62
C PHE A 259 1.10 -0.82 -15.94
N SER A 260 0.93 -1.64 -14.91
CA SER A 260 1.02 -3.11 -14.99
C SER A 260 -0.32 -3.81 -14.88
N GLY A 261 -1.34 -3.15 -14.33
CA GLY A 261 -2.68 -3.73 -14.25
C GLY A 261 -3.52 -3.27 -13.09
N ILE A 262 -4.67 -3.93 -12.94
CA ILE A 262 -5.60 -3.76 -11.83
C ILE A 262 -5.81 -5.07 -11.09
N ALA A 263 -5.83 -5.01 -9.76
CA ALA A 263 -6.14 -6.09 -8.85
C ALA A 263 -7.48 -5.82 -8.15
N PHE A 264 -8.28 -6.87 -7.95
CA PHE A 264 -9.52 -6.82 -7.17
C PHE A 264 -9.41 -7.81 -6.01
N SER A 265 -9.83 -7.39 -4.83
CA SER A 265 -9.88 -8.30 -3.70
C SER A 265 -10.88 -7.84 -2.64
N PRO A 266 -11.36 -8.74 -1.78
CA PRO A 266 -12.09 -8.33 -0.58
C PRO A 266 -11.17 -7.70 0.48
N SER A 267 -11.73 -6.99 1.46
CA SER A 267 -11.01 -6.58 2.68
C SER A 267 -10.83 -7.74 3.66
N ILE A 268 -9.86 -7.63 4.57
CA ILE A 268 -9.63 -8.66 5.60
C ILE A 268 -10.34 -8.39 6.91
N ASN A 269 -10.47 -9.43 7.74
CA ASN A 269 -10.69 -9.25 9.19
C ASN A 269 -9.34 -9.20 9.86
N SER A 270 -9.02 -8.09 10.52
CA SER A 270 -7.87 -8.03 11.41
C SER A 270 -8.20 -8.45 12.84
N LEU A 271 -9.48 -8.74 13.14
CA LEU A 271 -9.91 -9.22 14.45
C LEU A 271 -9.28 -10.59 14.74
N ASN A 272 -8.26 -10.60 15.60
CA ASN A 272 -7.61 -11.76 16.25
C ASN A 272 -6.20 -12.14 15.79
N GLN A 273 -5.51 -11.36 14.95
CA GLN A 273 -4.10 -11.64 14.66
C GLN A 273 -3.19 -10.92 15.66
N GLN A 274 -2.60 -11.67 16.60
CA GLN A 274 -1.44 -11.17 17.33
C GLN A 274 -0.30 -10.96 16.34
N ARG A 275 0.10 -9.71 16.14
CA ARG A 275 1.18 -9.33 15.24
C ARG A 275 2.30 -8.70 16.03
N LEU A 276 3.53 -8.92 15.58
CA LEU A 276 4.68 -8.17 16.06
C LEU A 276 4.59 -6.74 15.47
N PRO A 277 5.10 -5.72 16.17
CA PRO A 277 5.18 -4.37 15.63
C PRO A 277 5.90 -4.37 14.27
N ASN A 278 5.37 -3.60 13.32
CA ASN A 278 5.92 -3.46 11.96
C ASN A 278 6.07 -4.80 11.22
N SER A 279 5.24 -5.79 11.57
CA SER A 279 5.12 -7.06 10.86
C SER A 279 3.75 -7.21 10.23
N TRP A 280 3.73 -7.81 9.04
CA TRP A 280 2.49 -8.25 8.40
C TRP A 280 2.58 -9.74 8.07
N HIS A 281 1.47 -10.33 7.64
CA HIS A 281 1.46 -11.72 7.16
C HIS A 281 0.74 -11.73 5.80
N PRO A 282 1.38 -12.20 4.72
CA PRO A 282 0.74 -12.29 3.43
C PRO A 282 -0.41 -13.31 3.49
N ASP A 283 -1.60 -12.81 3.18
CA ASP A 283 -2.76 -13.66 2.93
C ASP A 283 -2.77 -14.14 1.47
N THR A 284 -3.82 -14.88 1.09
CA THR A 284 -3.95 -15.37 -0.29
C THR A 284 -4.02 -14.25 -1.33
N ARG A 285 -4.56 -13.07 -0.97
CA ARG A 285 -4.66 -11.90 -1.86
C ARG A 285 -3.28 -11.37 -2.20
N TRP A 286 -2.44 -11.20 -1.17
CA TRP A 286 -1.05 -10.76 -1.32
C TRP A 286 -0.17 -11.80 -2.00
N THR A 287 -0.35 -13.08 -1.68
CA THR A 287 0.42 -14.16 -2.31
C THR A 287 0.19 -14.20 -3.82
N SER A 288 -1.07 -14.13 -4.27
CA SER A 288 -1.40 -14.06 -5.71
C SER A 288 -0.76 -12.87 -6.41
N TRP A 289 -0.77 -11.69 -5.78
CA TRP A 289 -0.18 -10.47 -6.36
C TRP A 289 1.35 -10.51 -6.36
N LEU A 290 1.98 -10.96 -5.27
CA LEU A 290 3.44 -11.03 -5.15
C LEU A 290 4.06 -11.96 -6.19
N ASN A 291 3.40 -13.08 -6.50
CA ASN A 291 3.84 -14.00 -7.55
C ASN A 291 3.98 -13.26 -8.89
N VAL A 292 2.94 -12.52 -9.31
CA VAL A 292 2.97 -11.74 -10.55
C VAL A 292 3.96 -10.57 -10.47
N GLN A 293 3.99 -9.87 -9.34
CA GLN A 293 4.88 -8.72 -9.16
C GLN A 293 6.36 -9.11 -9.25
N SER A 294 6.73 -10.30 -8.75
CA SER A 294 8.11 -10.78 -8.80
C SER A 294 8.62 -10.94 -10.25
N GLU A 295 7.76 -11.35 -11.17
CA GLU A 295 8.07 -11.46 -12.59
C GLU A 295 8.24 -10.08 -13.23
N LEU A 296 7.31 -9.15 -12.95
CA LEU A 296 7.32 -7.78 -13.50
C LEU A 296 8.46 -6.92 -12.98
N ALA A 297 8.85 -7.12 -11.72
CA ALA A 297 9.97 -6.46 -11.08
C ALA A 297 11.27 -6.59 -11.90
N SER A 298 11.45 -7.69 -12.64
CA SER A 298 12.62 -7.87 -13.52
C SER A 298 12.53 -7.09 -14.83
N VAL A 299 11.32 -6.80 -15.31
CA VAL A 299 11.04 -6.25 -16.65
C VAL A 299 10.92 -4.71 -16.64
N TYR A 300 10.26 -4.13 -15.63
CA TYR A 300 9.87 -2.72 -15.63
C TYR A 300 10.73 -1.81 -14.73
N SER A 301 11.72 -2.38 -14.05
CA SER A 301 12.62 -1.72 -13.12
C SER A 301 13.77 -1.04 -13.84
N LEU A 302 13.59 0.23 -14.21
CA LEU A 302 14.58 0.99 -14.97
C LEU A 302 14.94 2.31 -14.28
N PRO A 303 16.23 2.72 -14.33
CA PRO A 303 16.62 4.06 -13.95
C PRO A 303 15.97 5.08 -14.89
N LEU A 304 15.62 6.26 -14.35
CA LEU A 304 15.16 7.41 -15.12
C LEU A 304 16.32 8.19 -15.73
#